data_AF-A0A3R8LU04-F1
#
_entry.id   AF-A0A3R8LU04-F1
#
_cell.length_a   1.000
_cell.length_b   1.000
_cell.length_c   1.000
_cell.angle_alpha   90.00
_cell.angle_beta   90.00
_cell.angle_gamma   90.00
#
_symmetry.space_group_name_H-M   'P 1'
#
loop_
_entity.id
_entity.type
_entity.pdbx_description
1 polymer ?
#
loop_
_entity_poly.entity_id
_entity_poly.type
_entity_poly.pdbx_seq_one_letter_code
_entity_poly.pdbx_strand_id
1 'polypeptide(L)'
;MFALNYETTIKICDIPLQWIPKIELYYPDLPQFPIMYVHFLINDVRVMACPVSVSYELHEDKCDALFSVLINQYPSQSVINKLTTEIENRIGVSDKITLQTIIDCCKGNIKYTNVLTNLWQYIEKSYGSSIPYGRFYEEIYSIPRFVAAWQPKTGRQSEMRMLYNFMSSFGEELVFPENWSHLEYYVIPTYEDVRKKDYSVFPKFQKLYHSMSRLFNLDFTNTVTIGDRSFKVMPRAWKQNKDEFIVNVTSKYYSNHSITEEERYYAEKLVDAFNRHAWRAAYFISAFLNIEQTDYRNWDKDFFNSFYENGKKLKGYSEKVMACFLQQGFANEEIVPIDTWIETFYQFPLGIETRSEFYDTFNMLGKLERVIWLASQSNKTNMKNFYDILWCQRYGTIGNGKLRGVNPIACSLCQLKSTCVGLSDRLNDKVLLSSTLKPENFDTIPKTTSDAIAFICLLENNVPKKVYVRSGQEWYLTDEFSGYLMTSEYSLPTTTVLKEVIT
;
A
#
# COMPACT_ATOMS: atom_id res chain seq x y z
N MET A 1 -28.35 -19.04 9.35
CA MET A 1 -28.38 -17.56 9.40
C MET A 1 -27.71 -17.15 10.69
N PHE A 2 -26.73 -16.25 10.62
CA PHE A 2 -25.96 -15.80 11.78
C PHE A 2 -26.60 -14.53 12.34
N ALA A 3 -26.61 -14.35 13.66
CA ALA A 3 -27.22 -13.20 14.32
C ALA A 3 -26.29 -12.64 15.40
N LEU A 4 -26.22 -11.31 15.50
CA LEU A 4 -25.46 -10.59 16.53
C LEU A 4 -26.37 -10.36 17.74
N ASN A 5 -26.40 -11.32 18.67
CA ASN A 5 -27.39 -11.36 19.76
C ASN A 5 -26.96 -10.63 21.03
N TYR A 6 -25.69 -10.25 21.14
CA TYR A 6 -25.12 -9.64 22.34
C TYR A 6 -24.43 -8.33 21.99
N GLU A 7 -24.33 -7.45 22.99
CA GLU A 7 -23.57 -6.21 22.92
C GLU A 7 -22.55 -6.19 24.06
N THR A 8 -21.36 -5.67 23.78
CA THR A 8 -20.30 -5.47 24.78
C THR A 8 -19.49 -4.22 24.47
N THR A 9 -18.80 -3.70 25.48
CA THR A 9 -17.83 -2.61 25.33
C THR A 9 -16.40 -3.15 25.40
N ILE A 10 -15.55 -2.68 24.49
CA ILE A 10 -14.11 -2.95 24.50
C ILE A 10 -13.38 -1.63 24.66
N LYS A 11 -12.56 -1.52 25.71
CA LYS A 11 -11.76 -0.32 26.00
C LYS A 11 -10.31 -0.57 25.60
N ILE A 12 -9.76 0.26 24.72
CA ILE A 12 -8.35 0.27 24.36
C ILE A 12 -7.73 1.57 24.88
N CYS A 13 -6.76 1.45 25.80
CA CYS A 13 -6.19 2.60 26.50
C CYS A 13 -4.96 3.19 25.80
N ASP A 14 -4.57 4.40 26.23
CA ASP A 14 -3.27 5.01 25.92
C ASP A 14 -2.96 5.20 24.42
N ILE A 15 -3.97 5.56 23.64
CA ILE A 15 -3.83 5.84 22.20
C ILE A 15 -3.44 7.32 22.01
N PRO A 16 -2.45 7.65 21.16
CA PRO A 16 -2.15 9.05 20.85
C PRO A 16 -3.35 9.81 20.30
N LEU A 17 -3.59 11.05 20.76
CA LEU A 17 -4.74 11.86 20.31
C LEU A 17 -4.83 12.01 18.79
N GLN A 18 -3.70 12.01 18.10
CA GLN A 18 -3.62 12.13 16.64
C GLN A 18 -4.24 10.94 15.91
N TRP A 19 -4.54 9.83 16.59
CA TRP A 19 -5.15 8.63 15.98
C TRP A 19 -6.67 8.69 15.94
N ILE A 20 -7.32 9.52 16.77
CA ILE A 20 -8.79 9.68 16.81
C ILE A 20 -9.41 9.82 15.41
N PRO A 21 -8.95 10.73 14.53
CA PRO A 21 -9.56 10.87 13.18
C PRO A 21 -9.19 9.74 12.21
N LYS A 22 -8.32 8.80 12.60
CA LYS A 22 -7.80 7.72 11.76
C LYS A 22 -8.41 6.36 12.08
N ILE A 23 -9.10 6.24 13.22
CA ILE A 23 -9.87 5.05 13.58
C ILE A 23 -11.23 5.16 12.88
N GLU A 24 -11.40 4.41 11.80
CA GLU A 24 -12.59 4.44 10.96
C GLU A 24 -13.38 3.15 11.13
N LEU A 25 -14.63 3.27 11.57
CA LEU A 25 -15.59 2.15 11.59
C LEU A 25 -16.39 2.05 10.29
N TYR A 26 -16.58 3.19 9.62
CA TYR A 26 -17.38 3.34 8.42
C TYR A 26 -16.64 4.17 7.38
N TYR A 27 -16.95 3.94 6.10
CA TYR A 27 -16.52 4.82 5.03
C TYR A 27 -17.67 5.80 4.70
N PRO A 28 -17.42 7.12 4.55
CA PRO A 28 -18.50 8.10 4.35
C PRO A 28 -19.45 7.82 3.18
N ASP A 29 -18.96 7.25 2.08
CA ASP A 29 -19.79 6.89 0.91
C ASP A 29 -20.49 5.53 1.04
N LEU A 30 -20.25 4.79 2.14
CA LEU A 30 -20.88 3.51 2.48
C LEU A 30 -21.21 3.47 3.98
N PRO A 31 -22.09 4.36 4.47
CA PRO A 31 -22.35 4.52 5.90
C PRO A 31 -23.06 3.31 6.53
N GLN A 32 -23.69 2.46 5.73
CA GLN A 32 -24.41 1.26 6.19
C GLN A 32 -23.51 0.02 6.27
N PHE A 33 -22.27 0.09 5.79
CA PHE A 33 -21.34 -1.04 5.73
C PHE A 33 -20.13 -0.80 6.64
N PRO A 34 -20.12 -1.38 7.86
CA PRO A 34 -18.96 -1.34 8.74
C PRO A 34 -17.73 -1.95 8.05
N ILE A 35 -16.62 -1.21 8.04
CA ILE A 35 -15.37 -1.63 7.39
C ILE A 35 -14.39 -2.32 8.35
N MET A 36 -14.61 -2.21 9.66
CA MET A 36 -13.83 -2.93 10.66
C MET A 36 -14.34 -4.36 10.80
N TYR A 37 -13.68 -5.29 10.11
CA TYR A 37 -14.11 -6.69 10.05
C TYR A 37 -13.47 -7.57 11.15
N VAL A 38 -14.31 -8.19 11.98
CA VAL A 38 -13.88 -9.09 13.07
C VAL A 38 -14.60 -10.43 12.97
N HIS A 39 -13.81 -11.47 12.66
CA HIS A 39 -14.28 -12.85 12.54
C HIS A 39 -13.13 -13.80 12.90
N PHE A 40 -13.35 -14.68 13.88
CA PHE A 40 -12.34 -15.63 14.35
C PHE A 40 -12.97 -16.88 14.99
N LEU A 41 -12.12 -17.86 15.34
CA LEU A 41 -12.51 -19.10 16.02
C LEU A 41 -11.88 -19.15 17.42
N ILE A 42 -12.65 -19.62 18.42
CA ILE A 42 -12.15 -20.05 19.73
C ILE A 42 -12.61 -21.49 19.93
N ASN A 43 -11.68 -22.46 20.02
CA ASN A 43 -12.01 -23.88 20.17
C ASN A 43 -13.08 -24.35 19.16
N ASP A 44 -12.87 -24.02 17.88
CA ASP A 44 -13.81 -24.23 16.76
C ASP A 44 -15.18 -23.54 16.88
N VAL A 45 -15.41 -22.73 17.90
CA VAL A 45 -16.61 -21.87 18.01
C VAL A 45 -16.37 -20.56 17.26
N ARG A 46 -17.25 -20.26 16.31
CA ARG A 46 -17.19 -19.06 15.47
C ARG A 46 -17.69 -17.83 16.20
N VAL A 47 -16.82 -16.84 16.30
CA VAL A 47 -17.11 -15.50 16.81
C VAL A 47 -17.10 -14.52 15.66
N MET A 48 -18.22 -13.86 15.46
CA MET A 48 -18.46 -12.79 14.50
C MET A 48 -18.84 -11.57 15.30
N ALA A 49 -18.07 -10.50 15.11
CA ALA A 49 -18.26 -9.26 15.85
C ALA A 49 -18.24 -8.07 14.89
N CYS A 50 -19.00 -7.04 15.24
CA CYS A 50 -19.13 -5.81 14.48
C CYS A 50 -19.02 -4.61 15.43
N PRO A 51 -17.89 -3.90 15.44
CA PRO A 51 -17.78 -2.62 16.13
C PRO A 51 -18.66 -1.57 15.43
N VAL A 52 -19.65 -1.03 16.15
CA VAL A 52 -20.68 -0.13 15.59
C VAL A 52 -20.53 1.32 16.04
N SER A 53 -19.84 1.57 17.15
CA SER A 53 -19.50 2.93 17.56
C SER A 53 -18.19 2.96 18.34
N VAL A 54 -17.52 4.11 18.31
CA VAL A 54 -16.34 4.40 19.13
C VAL A 54 -16.53 5.76 19.79
N SER A 55 -16.24 5.82 21.09
CA SER A 55 -16.16 7.07 21.87
C SER A 55 -14.77 7.19 22.49
N TYR A 56 -14.38 8.41 22.90
CA TYR A 56 -13.04 8.68 23.38
C TYR A 56 -13.06 9.39 24.73
N GLU A 57 -12.31 8.84 25.69
CA GLU A 57 -11.97 9.49 26.97
C GLU A 57 -10.58 10.13 26.83
N LEU A 58 -10.48 11.45 26.96
CA LEU A 58 -9.23 12.18 26.70
C LEU A 58 -8.41 12.34 27.99
N HIS A 59 -7.09 12.10 27.92
CA HIS A 59 -6.14 12.28 29.02
C HIS A 59 -4.83 12.88 28.50
N GLU A 60 -4.46 14.09 28.93
CA GLU A 60 -3.23 14.79 28.48
C GLU A 60 -3.00 14.76 26.96
N ASP A 61 -2.03 13.96 26.49
CA ASP A 61 -1.64 13.77 25.08
C ASP A 61 -2.14 12.45 24.46
N LYS A 62 -3.02 11.74 25.18
CA LYS A 62 -3.59 10.43 24.82
C LYS A 62 -5.11 10.39 24.98
N CYS A 63 -5.68 9.25 24.60
CA CYS A 63 -7.07 8.91 24.84
C CYS A 63 -7.26 7.41 25.04
N ASP A 64 -8.36 7.05 25.68
CA ASP A 64 -8.89 5.69 25.65
C ASP A 64 -10.04 5.61 24.65
N ALA A 65 -10.01 4.63 23.75
CA ALA A 65 -11.09 4.37 22.80
C ALA A 65 -12.03 3.29 23.34
N LEU A 66 -13.32 3.62 23.48
CA LEU A 66 -14.37 2.70 23.92
C LEU A 66 -15.23 2.30 22.72
N PHE A 67 -15.07 1.06 22.28
CA PHE A 67 -15.82 0.47 21.18
C PHE A 67 -17.08 -0.23 21.71
N SER A 68 -18.25 0.13 21.17
CA SER A 68 -19.46 -0.70 21.31
C SER A 68 -19.46 -1.74 20.21
N VAL A 69 -19.55 -3.00 20.59
CA VAL A 69 -19.38 -4.15 19.69
C VAL A 69 -20.58 -5.08 19.80
N LEU A 70 -21.21 -5.34 18.68
CA LEU A 70 -22.23 -6.37 18.55
C LEU A 70 -21.59 -7.71 18.21
N ILE A 71 -22.02 -8.79 18.85
CA ILE A 71 -21.36 -10.10 18.77
C ILE A 71 -22.37 -11.25 18.80
N ASN A 72 -22.10 -12.33 18.07
CA ASN A 72 -22.98 -13.49 17.99
C ASN A 72 -22.89 -14.44 19.20
N GLN A 73 -21.77 -14.42 19.93
CA GLN A 73 -21.50 -15.26 21.09
C GLN A 73 -21.61 -14.48 22.39
N TYR A 74 -21.95 -15.17 23.47
CA TYR A 74 -21.98 -14.56 24.80
C TYR A 74 -20.58 -13.99 25.15
N PRO A 75 -20.48 -12.74 25.65
CA PRO A 75 -19.22 -12.06 25.94
C PRO A 75 -18.55 -12.61 27.21
N SER A 76 -18.12 -13.86 27.18
CA SER A 76 -17.30 -14.45 28.23
C SER A 76 -15.91 -13.80 28.27
N GLN A 77 -15.16 -13.97 29.37
CA GLN A 77 -13.83 -13.39 29.48
C GLN A 77 -12.88 -13.82 28.35
N SER A 78 -12.94 -15.07 27.91
CA SER A 78 -12.09 -15.55 26.80
C SER A 78 -12.46 -14.90 25.47
N VAL A 79 -13.75 -14.70 25.21
CA VAL A 79 -14.26 -14.00 24.04
C VAL A 79 -13.84 -12.53 24.08
N ILE A 80 -14.01 -11.86 25.22
CA ILE A 80 -13.62 -10.44 25.40
C ILE A 80 -12.12 -10.25 25.23
N ASN A 81 -11.29 -11.11 25.82
CA ASN A 81 -9.85 -11.03 25.66
C ASN A 81 -9.45 -11.15 24.19
N LYS A 82 -9.99 -12.14 23.48
CA LYS A 82 -9.67 -12.34 22.06
C LYS A 82 -10.21 -11.20 21.18
N LEU A 83 -11.42 -10.72 21.45
CA LEU A 83 -12.02 -9.58 20.76
C LEU A 83 -11.20 -8.29 20.97
N THR A 84 -10.71 -8.07 22.19
CA THR A 84 -9.79 -6.96 22.51
C THR A 84 -8.55 -7.03 21.63
N THR A 85 -7.89 -8.19 21.57
CA THR A 85 -6.73 -8.40 20.69
C THR A 85 -7.05 -8.17 19.21
N GLU A 86 -8.22 -8.59 18.72
CA GLU A 86 -8.60 -8.31 17.33
C GLU A 86 -8.79 -6.81 17.09
N ILE A 87 -9.47 -6.09 17.99
CA ILE A 87 -9.67 -4.64 17.85
C ILE A 87 -8.34 -3.90 17.92
N GLU A 88 -7.46 -4.23 18.86
CA GLU A 88 -6.09 -3.69 18.93
C GLU A 88 -5.34 -3.88 17.62
N ASN A 89 -5.48 -5.04 16.98
CA ASN A 89 -4.90 -5.31 15.66
C ASN A 89 -5.53 -4.44 14.56
N ARG A 90 -6.87 -4.31 14.52
CA ARG A 90 -7.58 -3.51 13.50
C ARG A 90 -7.21 -2.03 13.54
N ILE A 91 -6.91 -1.50 14.72
CA ILE A 91 -6.45 -0.11 14.89
C ILE A 91 -4.92 0.04 14.98
N GLY A 92 -4.17 -1.07 14.95
CA GLY A 92 -2.71 -1.09 14.97
C GLY A 92 -2.06 -0.71 16.31
N VAL A 93 -2.76 -0.90 17.43
CA VAL A 93 -2.20 -0.75 18.79
C VAL A 93 -1.38 -1.98 19.19
N SER A 94 -1.66 -3.14 18.59
CA SER A 94 -1.04 -4.41 18.98
C SER A 94 0.48 -4.46 18.78
N ASP A 95 1.03 -3.74 17.81
CA ASP A 95 2.45 -3.79 17.46
C ASP A 95 2.96 -2.44 16.92
N LYS A 96 2.73 -1.38 17.71
CA LYS A 96 3.00 0.01 17.31
C LYS A 96 4.44 0.24 16.87
N ILE A 97 4.61 1.11 15.88
CA ILE A 97 5.94 1.56 15.45
C ILE A 97 6.34 2.79 16.26
N THR A 98 7.56 2.77 16.79
CA THR A 98 8.19 3.89 17.52
C THR A 98 9.48 4.33 16.81
N LEU A 99 10.12 5.41 17.27
CA LEU A 99 11.45 5.79 16.80
C LEU A 99 12.45 4.63 16.94
N GLN A 100 12.42 3.92 18.06
CA GLN A 100 13.34 2.80 18.31
C GLN A 100 13.16 1.70 17.26
N THR A 101 11.92 1.36 16.93
CA THR A 101 11.59 0.40 15.86
C THR A 101 12.28 0.77 14.54
N ILE A 102 12.30 2.06 14.19
CA ILE A 102 12.90 2.56 12.95
C ILE A 102 14.43 2.57 12.99
N ILE A 103 15.01 2.82 14.16
CA ILE A 103 16.46 2.67 14.37
C ILE A 103 16.85 1.19 14.20
N ASP A 104 16.07 0.28 14.77
CA ASP A 104 16.31 -1.17 14.69
C ASP A 104 16.18 -1.69 13.24
N CYS A 105 15.25 -1.13 12.44
CA CYS A 105 15.15 -1.42 11.01
C CYS A 105 16.49 -1.20 10.26
N CYS A 106 17.31 -0.24 10.70
CA CYS A 106 18.54 0.17 10.01
C CYS A 106 19.73 -0.78 10.20
N LYS A 107 19.60 -1.83 11.03
CA LYS A 107 20.67 -2.83 11.28
C LYS A 107 22.01 -2.19 11.70
N GLY A 108 21.95 -1.08 12.46
CA GLY A 108 23.13 -0.32 12.89
C GLY A 108 23.76 0.59 11.83
N ASN A 109 23.19 0.72 10.63
CA ASN A 109 23.69 1.65 9.62
C ASN A 109 23.38 3.10 10.03
N ILE A 110 24.42 3.83 10.41
CA ILE A 110 24.29 5.19 10.95
C ILE A 110 23.76 6.21 9.93
N LYS A 111 24.06 6.04 8.63
CA LYS A 111 23.58 6.97 7.58
C LYS A 111 22.06 6.92 7.49
N TYR A 112 21.49 5.71 7.45
CA TYR A 112 20.05 5.52 7.39
C TYR A 112 19.36 5.83 8.72
N THR A 113 20.01 5.52 9.84
CA THR A 113 19.53 5.90 11.17
C THR A 113 19.33 7.42 11.26
N ASN A 114 20.30 8.21 10.78
CA ASN A 114 20.23 9.67 10.84
C ASN A 114 19.08 10.23 9.99
N VAL A 115 18.92 9.79 8.74
CA VAL A 115 17.86 10.32 7.86
C VAL A 115 16.46 9.92 8.34
N LEU A 116 16.28 8.69 8.82
CA LEU A 116 15.00 8.20 9.30
C LEU A 116 14.63 8.78 10.68
N THR A 117 15.62 9.04 11.55
CA THR A 117 15.40 9.76 12.81
C THR A 117 14.99 11.21 12.55
N ASN A 118 15.63 11.90 11.60
CA ASN A 118 15.22 13.25 11.20
C ASN A 118 13.80 13.24 10.62
N LEU A 119 13.47 12.29 9.75
CA LEU A 119 12.11 12.12 9.23
C LEU A 119 11.08 11.85 10.34
N TRP A 120 11.43 11.06 11.36
CA TRP A 120 10.54 10.71 12.46
C TRP A 120 10.01 11.93 13.21
N GLN A 121 10.79 13.00 13.35
CA GLN A 121 10.35 14.23 14.03
C GLN A 121 9.08 14.82 13.39
N TYR A 122 8.93 14.69 12.07
CA TYR A 122 7.74 15.15 11.34
C TYR A 122 6.55 14.21 11.50
N ILE A 123 6.83 12.89 11.54
CA ILE A 123 5.85 11.84 11.81
C ILE A 123 5.29 12.02 13.22
N GLU A 124 6.16 12.10 14.23
CA GLU A 124 5.77 12.24 15.63
C GLU A 124 4.85 13.44 15.86
N LYS A 125 5.19 14.59 15.27
CA LYS A 125 4.38 15.80 15.36
C LYS A 125 2.95 15.66 14.81
N SER A 126 2.73 14.74 13.87
CA SER A 126 1.46 14.61 13.14
C SER A 126 0.69 13.32 13.46
N TYR A 127 1.37 12.33 14.04
CA TYR A 127 0.83 11.01 14.33
C TYR A 127 1.01 10.58 15.80
N GLY A 128 1.75 11.33 16.61
CA GLY A 128 2.06 11.01 17.99
C GLY A 128 3.37 10.24 18.14
N SER A 129 3.76 9.94 19.38
CA SER A 129 5.01 9.23 19.73
C SER A 129 5.12 7.81 19.16
N SER A 130 4.03 7.29 18.59
CA SER A 130 3.98 6.03 17.86
C SER A 130 2.94 6.09 16.74
N ILE A 131 3.08 5.22 15.75
CA ILE A 131 2.14 5.08 14.64
C ILE A 131 1.55 3.65 14.57
N PRO A 132 0.34 3.50 14.00
CA PRO A 132 -0.35 2.21 13.96
C PRO A 132 0.40 1.15 13.16
N TYR A 133 0.49 -0.06 13.72
CA TYR A 133 0.90 -1.27 13.00
C TYR A 133 0.34 -2.54 13.68
N GLY A 134 -0.01 -3.53 12.87
CA GLY A 134 -0.67 -4.76 13.30
C GLY A 134 -1.51 -5.36 12.17
N ARG A 135 -2.35 -6.34 12.51
CA ARG A 135 -3.28 -6.96 11.57
C ARG A 135 -4.51 -6.08 11.35
N PHE A 136 -4.37 -5.07 10.49
CA PHE A 136 -5.44 -4.11 10.16
C PHE A 136 -6.70 -4.76 9.59
N TYR A 137 -6.57 -5.92 8.95
CA TYR A 137 -7.68 -6.65 8.33
C TYR A 137 -7.62 -8.13 8.69
N GLU A 138 -8.77 -8.80 8.78
CA GLU A 138 -8.79 -10.26 8.86
C GLU A 138 -8.19 -10.88 7.59
N GLU A 139 -7.56 -12.04 7.72
CA GLU A 139 -6.72 -12.67 6.71
C GLU A 139 -7.44 -12.87 5.37
N ILE A 140 -8.63 -13.50 5.37
CA ILE A 140 -9.37 -13.73 4.12
C ILE A 140 -10.08 -12.46 3.65
N TYR A 141 -10.62 -11.65 4.56
CA TYR A 141 -11.23 -10.35 4.24
C TYR A 141 -10.24 -9.39 3.57
N SER A 142 -8.96 -9.46 3.94
CA SER A 142 -7.93 -8.61 3.36
C SER A 142 -7.71 -8.85 1.87
N ILE A 143 -7.89 -10.09 1.38
CA ILE A 143 -7.67 -10.44 -0.03
C ILE A 143 -8.62 -9.68 -0.97
N PRO A 144 -9.97 -9.78 -0.88
CA PRO A 144 -10.86 -9.01 -1.74
C PRO A 144 -10.71 -7.50 -1.53
N ARG A 145 -10.38 -7.04 -0.32
CA ARG A 145 -10.10 -5.62 -0.02
C ARG A 145 -8.91 -5.10 -0.84
N PHE A 146 -7.80 -5.83 -0.87
CA PHE A 146 -6.60 -5.39 -1.61
C PHE A 146 -6.69 -5.65 -3.11
N VAL A 147 -7.47 -6.64 -3.56
CA VAL A 147 -7.84 -6.78 -4.97
C VAL A 147 -8.64 -5.55 -5.42
N ALA A 148 -9.57 -5.07 -4.60
CA ALA A 148 -10.32 -3.83 -4.86
C ALA A 148 -9.42 -2.58 -4.84
N ALA A 149 -8.35 -2.56 -4.02
CA ALA A 149 -7.40 -1.46 -3.96
C ALA A 149 -6.43 -1.41 -5.16
N TRP A 150 -6.44 -2.42 -6.04
CA TRP A 150 -5.59 -2.45 -7.22
C TRP A 150 -6.15 -1.56 -8.35
N GLN A 151 -5.48 -0.44 -8.60
CA GLN A 151 -5.81 0.56 -9.64
C GLN A 151 -7.30 1.01 -9.67
N PRO A 152 -7.91 1.40 -8.54
CA PRO A 152 -9.29 1.85 -8.50
C PRO A 152 -9.45 3.21 -9.23
N LYS A 153 -10.48 3.34 -10.07
CA LYS A 153 -10.70 4.54 -10.91
C LYS A 153 -10.89 5.82 -10.08
N THR A 154 -11.64 5.75 -8.99
CA THR A 154 -11.90 6.90 -8.08
C THR A 154 -11.20 6.74 -6.73
N GLY A 155 -10.06 6.04 -6.69
CA GLY A 155 -9.32 5.83 -5.45
C GLY A 155 -10.11 5.02 -4.41
N ARG A 156 -10.03 5.43 -3.15
CA ARG A 156 -10.62 4.73 -1.99
C ARG A 156 -12.13 4.52 -2.11
N GLN A 157 -12.84 5.44 -2.76
CA GLN A 157 -14.29 5.29 -2.97
C GLN A 157 -14.61 4.06 -3.83
N SER A 158 -13.93 3.91 -4.97
CA SER A 158 -14.10 2.74 -5.84
C SER A 158 -13.66 1.45 -5.15
N GLU A 159 -12.59 1.50 -4.36
CA GLU A 159 -12.11 0.37 -3.55
C GLU A 159 -13.21 -0.13 -2.59
N MET A 160 -13.75 0.75 -1.74
CA MET A 160 -14.76 0.38 -0.74
C MET A 160 -16.04 -0.14 -1.38
N ARG A 161 -16.48 0.42 -2.51
CA ARG A 161 -17.65 -0.08 -3.26
C ARG A 161 -17.44 -1.47 -3.83
N MET A 162 -16.26 -1.77 -4.38
CA MET A 162 -15.95 -3.12 -4.87
C MET A 162 -15.87 -4.13 -3.72
N LEU A 163 -15.30 -3.73 -2.58
CA LEU A 163 -15.28 -4.56 -1.38
C LEU A 163 -16.71 -4.88 -0.91
N TYR A 164 -17.56 -3.86 -0.77
CA TYR A 164 -18.99 -4.07 -0.47
C TYR A 164 -19.66 -5.01 -1.48
N ASN A 165 -19.51 -4.77 -2.78
CA ASN A 165 -20.11 -5.61 -3.82
C ASN A 165 -19.67 -7.07 -3.72
N PHE A 166 -18.40 -7.32 -3.39
CA PHE A 166 -17.89 -8.66 -3.17
C PHE A 166 -18.53 -9.28 -1.93
N MET A 167 -18.49 -8.57 -0.81
CA MET A 167 -18.99 -9.04 0.49
C MET A 167 -20.50 -9.33 0.44
N SER A 168 -21.31 -8.46 -0.16
CA SER A 168 -22.76 -8.69 -0.30
C SER A 168 -23.10 -9.80 -1.30
N SER A 169 -22.29 -9.97 -2.34
CA SER A 169 -22.52 -10.99 -3.36
C SER A 169 -22.21 -12.41 -2.90
N PHE A 170 -21.20 -12.57 -2.05
CA PHE A 170 -20.60 -13.87 -1.71
C PHE A 170 -20.52 -14.17 -0.22
N GLY A 171 -20.75 -13.18 0.64
CA GLY A 171 -20.82 -13.35 2.09
C GLY A 171 -22.24 -13.63 2.58
N GLU A 172 -22.31 -14.29 3.74
CA GLU A 172 -23.55 -14.51 4.46
C GLU A 172 -23.87 -13.30 5.33
N GLU A 173 -25.07 -12.77 5.18
CA GLU A 173 -25.50 -11.58 5.92
C GLU A 173 -25.77 -11.93 7.38
N LEU A 174 -25.27 -11.08 8.29
CA LEU A 174 -25.58 -11.15 9.71
C LEU A 174 -26.87 -10.40 10.01
N VAL A 175 -27.69 -10.99 10.87
CA VAL A 175 -28.88 -10.33 11.42
C VAL A 175 -28.44 -9.43 12.57
N PHE A 176 -28.71 -8.13 12.44
CA PHE A 176 -28.53 -7.15 13.50
C PHE A 176 -29.74 -7.10 14.45
N PRO A 177 -29.54 -6.69 15.70
CA PRO A 177 -30.63 -6.23 16.57
C PRO A 177 -31.40 -5.05 15.95
N GLU A 178 -32.65 -4.84 16.37
CA GLU A 178 -33.57 -3.88 15.77
C GLU A 178 -33.01 -2.44 15.73
N ASN A 179 -32.35 -2.00 16.79
CA ASN A 179 -31.71 -0.67 16.88
C ASN A 179 -30.57 -0.46 15.86
N TRP A 180 -30.00 -1.54 15.32
CA TRP A 180 -28.91 -1.53 14.34
C TRP A 180 -29.31 -2.12 12.98
N SER A 181 -30.60 -2.35 12.75
CA SER A 181 -31.15 -2.97 11.53
C SER A 181 -30.93 -2.18 10.23
N HIS A 182 -30.44 -0.95 10.33
CA HIS A 182 -30.05 -0.12 9.19
C HIS A 182 -28.64 -0.43 8.64
N LEU A 183 -27.89 -1.31 9.32
CA LEU A 183 -26.55 -1.74 8.93
C LEU A 183 -26.58 -3.08 8.19
N GLU A 184 -25.61 -3.27 7.31
CA GLU A 184 -25.38 -4.50 6.56
C GLU A 184 -23.97 -5.01 6.85
N TYR A 185 -23.85 -6.28 7.21
CA TYR A 185 -22.55 -6.90 7.51
C TYR A 185 -22.56 -8.35 7.04
N TYR A 186 -21.54 -8.70 6.26
CA TYR A 186 -21.46 -9.98 5.58
C TYR A 186 -20.21 -10.72 6.02
N VAL A 187 -20.33 -12.02 6.29
CA VAL A 187 -19.21 -12.87 6.70
C VAL A 187 -18.84 -13.85 5.60
N ILE A 188 -17.54 -14.04 5.43
CA ILE A 188 -16.93 -15.01 4.52
C ILE A 188 -16.07 -16.00 5.34
N PRO A 189 -15.66 -17.14 4.76
CA PRO A 189 -14.81 -18.11 5.45
C PRO A 189 -13.55 -17.48 6.05
N THR A 190 -13.14 -17.98 7.22
CA THR A 190 -11.84 -17.63 7.84
C THR A 190 -10.70 -18.36 7.15
N TYR A 191 -9.46 -17.96 7.44
CA TYR A 191 -8.28 -18.66 6.91
C TYR A 191 -8.27 -20.15 7.24
N GLU A 192 -8.69 -20.53 8.45
CA GLU A 192 -8.80 -21.93 8.86
C GLU A 192 -9.84 -22.71 8.05
N ASP A 193 -11.00 -22.11 7.78
CA ASP A 193 -12.05 -22.71 6.96
C ASP A 193 -11.52 -23.01 5.55
N VAL A 194 -10.78 -22.08 4.95
CA VAL A 194 -10.15 -22.25 3.63
C VAL A 194 -9.11 -23.37 3.65
N ARG A 195 -8.25 -23.41 4.68
CA ARG A 195 -7.21 -24.45 4.81
C ARG A 195 -7.79 -25.85 5.02
N LYS A 196 -8.92 -25.95 5.74
CA LYS A 196 -9.70 -27.19 5.89
C LYS A 196 -10.58 -27.50 4.68
N LYS A 197 -10.76 -26.54 3.75
CA LYS A 197 -11.71 -26.57 2.63
C LYS A 197 -13.15 -26.81 3.08
N ASP A 198 -13.52 -26.29 4.25
CA ASP A 198 -14.87 -26.39 4.79
C ASP A 198 -15.62 -25.09 4.59
N TYR A 199 -16.54 -25.10 3.62
CA TYR A 199 -17.41 -23.96 3.30
C TYR A 199 -18.87 -24.24 3.63
N SER A 200 -19.16 -25.30 4.41
CA SER A 200 -20.52 -25.81 4.65
C SER A 200 -21.48 -24.76 5.23
N VAL A 201 -20.96 -23.83 6.04
CA VAL A 201 -21.73 -22.75 6.66
C VAL A 201 -21.76 -21.47 5.84
N PHE A 202 -21.13 -21.44 4.66
CA PHE A 202 -21.05 -20.30 3.74
C PHE A 202 -21.54 -20.68 2.33
N PRO A 203 -22.84 -21.03 2.17
CA PRO A 203 -23.36 -21.56 0.91
C PRO A 203 -23.15 -20.64 -0.30
N LYS A 204 -23.23 -19.31 -0.15
CA LYS A 204 -22.93 -18.37 -1.25
C LYS A 204 -21.47 -18.44 -1.65
N PHE A 205 -20.57 -18.49 -0.68
CA PHE A 205 -19.14 -18.59 -0.92
C PHE A 205 -18.75 -19.95 -1.48
N GLN A 206 -19.40 -21.03 -1.05
CA GLN A 206 -19.18 -22.38 -1.58
C GLN A 206 -19.44 -22.45 -3.08
N LYS A 207 -20.51 -21.81 -3.56
CA LYS A 207 -20.82 -21.72 -5.00
C LYS A 207 -19.76 -20.93 -5.77
N LEU A 208 -19.29 -19.82 -5.19
CA LEU A 208 -18.16 -19.07 -5.74
C LEU A 208 -16.90 -19.96 -5.81
N TYR A 209 -16.56 -20.64 -4.72
CA TYR A 209 -15.40 -21.54 -4.65
C TYR A 209 -15.42 -22.62 -5.73
N HIS A 210 -16.57 -23.27 -5.96
CA HIS A 210 -16.69 -24.26 -7.04
C HIS A 210 -16.41 -23.65 -8.42
N SER A 211 -17.05 -22.51 -8.72
CA SER A 211 -16.83 -21.77 -9.98
C SER A 211 -15.36 -21.38 -10.18
N MET A 212 -14.74 -20.79 -9.16
CA MET A 212 -13.34 -20.36 -9.21
C MET A 212 -12.39 -21.54 -9.37
N SER A 213 -12.61 -22.63 -8.63
CA SER A 213 -11.79 -23.85 -8.73
C SER A 213 -11.86 -24.44 -10.13
N ARG A 214 -13.04 -24.39 -10.76
CA ARG A 214 -13.22 -24.88 -12.12
C ARG A 214 -12.47 -24.01 -13.13
N LEU A 215 -12.60 -22.69 -13.06
CA LEU A 215 -11.83 -21.77 -13.90
C LEU A 215 -10.32 -21.89 -13.68
N PHE A 216 -9.89 -22.02 -12.43
CA PHE A 216 -8.48 -22.18 -12.10
C PHE A 216 -7.88 -23.41 -12.79
N ASN A 217 -8.58 -24.54 -12.74
CA ASN A 217 -8.14 -25.77 -13.42
C ASN A 217 -8.14 -25.66 -14.96
N LEU A 218 -9.02 -24.83 -15.55
CA LEU A 218 -9.12 -24.65 -17.00
C LEU A 218 -8.12 -23.65 -17.56
N ASP A 219 -7.86 -22.54 -16.85
CA ASP A 219 -7.08 -21.41 -17.36
C ASP A 219 -5.68 -21.26 -16.73
N PHE A 220 -5.44 -21.81 -15.53
CA PHE A 220 -4.14 -21.74 -14.85
C PHE A 220 -3.36 -23.03 -15.07
N THR A 221 -3.00 -23.26 -16.33
CA THR A 221 -2.44 -24.54 -16.81
C THR A 221 -0.92 -24.58 -16.87
N ASN A 222 -0.25 -23.42 -16.86
CA ASN A 222 1.20 -23.36 -16.78
C ASN A 222 1.65 -23.42 -15.31
N THR A 223 2.87 -23.89 -15.07
CA THR A 223 3.47 -23.88 -13.72
C THR A 223 4.73 -23.04 -13.72
N VAL A 224 4.87 -22.18 -12.72
CA VAL A 224 6.10 -21.43 -12.42
C VAL A 224 6.55 -21.82 -11.02
N THR A 225 7.79 -22.28 -10.90
CA THR A 225 8.38 -22.63 -9.61
C THR A 225 9.24 -21.47 -9.11
N ILE A 226 9.07 -21.10 -7.84
CA ILE A 226 9.83 -20.08 -7.14
C ILE A 226 10.27 -20.71 -5.81
N GLY A 227 11.58 -20.87 -5.61
CA GLY A 227 12.10 -21.64 -4.49
C GLY A 227 11.58 -23.08 -4.52
N ASP A 228 11.00 -23.52 -3.41
CA ASP A 228 10.38 -24.83 -3.22
C ASP A 228 8.87 -24.87 -3.56
N ARG A 229 8.28 -23.74 -3.99
CA ARG A 229 6.84 -23.62 -4.22
C ARG A 229 6.50 -23.51 -5.70
N SER A 230 5.41 -24.16 -6.11
CA SER A 230 4.92 -24.15 -7.48
C SER A 230 3.61 -23.39 -7.59
N PHE A 231 3.56 -22.44 -8.52
CA PHE A 231 2.39 -21.62 -8.79
C PHE A 231 1.78 -22.02 -10.13
N LYS A 232 0.49 -22.38 -10.12
CA LYS A 232 -0.29 -22.49 -11.36
C LYS A 232 -0.62 -21.09 -11.87
N VAL A 233 -0.24 -20.80 -13.11
CA VAL A 233 -0.37 -19.47 -13.75
C VAL A 233 -1.06 -19.59 -15.10
N MET A 234 -1.60 -18.47 -15.57
CA MET A 234 -2.26 -18.42 -16.87
C MET A 234 -1.25 -18.38 -18.02
N PRO A 235 -1.44 -19.14 -19.11
CA PRO A 235 -0.60 -18.99 -20.31
C PRO A 235 -0.66 -17.58 -20.90
N ARG A 236 -1.87 -17.00 -20.89
CA ARG A 236 -2.17 -15.62 -21.32
C ARG A 236 -3.18 -15.02 -20.35
N ALA A 237 -2.98 -13.76 -19.98
CA ALA A 237 -3.95 -13.05 -19.16
C ALA A 237 -5.29 -12.94 -19.91
N TRP A 238 -6.40 -12.92 -19.18
CA TRP A 238 -7.69 -12.57 -19.74
C TRP A 238 -7.67 -11.16 -20.33
N LYS A 239 -8.69 -10.81 -21.09
CA LYS A 239 -8.96 -9.42 -21.41
C LYS A 239 -9.51 -8.69 -20.19
N GLN A 240 -9.30 -7.38 -20.09
CA GLN A 240 -9.64 -6.64 -18.88
C GLN A 240 -11.15 -6.44 -18.69
N ASN A 241 -11.89 -6.13 -19.76
CA ASN A 241 -13.33 -5.86 -19.64
C ASN A 241 -14.17 -7.16 -19.55
N LYS A 242 -15.34 -7.03 -18.93
CA LYS A 242 -16.27 -8.14 -18.72
C LYS A 242 -16.76 -8.77 -20.02
N ASP A 243 -17.11 -7.99 -21.04
CA ASP A 243 -17.72 -8.54 -22.26
C ASP A 243 -16.75 -9.48 -22.98
N GLU A 244 -15.47 -9.09 -23.08
CA GLU A 244 -14.43 -9.96 -23.61
C GLU A 244 -14.18 -11.18 -22.70
N PHE A 245 -14.31 -11.06 -21.39
CA PHE A 245 -14.25 -12.22 -20.48
C PHE A 245 -15.41 -13.19 -20.75
N ILE A 246 -16.64 -12.69 -20.89
CA ILE A 246 -17.81 -13.52 -21.20
C ILE A 246 -17.61 -14.26 -22.51
N VAL A 247 -17.21 -13.57 -23.57
CA VAL A 247 -17.05 -14.16 -24.90
C VAL A 247 -15.92 -15.19 -24.92
N ASN A 248 -14.75 -14.83 -24.38
CA ASN A 248 -13.53 -15.63 -24.58
C ASN A 248 -13.32 -16.71 -23.50
N VAL A 249 -13.98 -16.58 -22.34
CA VAL A 249 -13.79 -17.48 -21.19
C VAL A 249 -15.07 -18.23 -20.90
N THR A 250 -16.07 -17.59 -20.28
CA THR A 250 -17.22 -18.32 -19.73
C THR A 250 -18.14 -18.89 -20.80
N SER A 251 -18.44 -18.16 -21.88
CA SER A 251 -19.29 -18.65 -22.97
C SER A 251 -18.63 -19.81 -23.72
N LYS A 252 -17.32 -19.71 -23.97
CA LYS A 252 -16.52 -20.77 -24.59
C LYS A 252 -16.54 -22.06 -23.75
N TYR A 253 -16.34 -21.94 -22.44
CA TYR A 253 -16.34 -23.11 -21.57
C TYR A 253 -17.74 -23.68 -21.36
N TYR A 254 -18.76 -22.83 -21.33
CA TYR A 254 -20.15 -23.26 -21.24
C TYR A 254 -20.61 -23.99 -22.50
N SER A 255 -20.32 -23.46 -23.70
CA SER A 255 -20.68 -24.11 -24.97
C SER A 255 -20.04 -25.49 -25.15
N ASN A 256 -18.85 -25.67 -24.56
CA ASN A 256 -18.10 -26.92 -24.59
C ASN A 256 -18.41 -27.84 -23.40
N HIS A 257 -19.43 -27.52 -22.60
CA HIS A 257 -19.82 -28.28 -21.40
C HIS A 257 -18.69 -28.46 -20.37
N SER A 258 -17.68 -27.59 -20.40
CA SER A 258 -16.58 -27.59 -19.45
C SER A 258 -16.95 -26.92 -18.13
N ILE A 259 -17.95 -26.04 -18.13
CA ILE A 259 -18.57 -25.47 -16.94
C ILE A 259 -20.09 -25.53 -17.04
N THR A 260 -20.76 -25.58 -15.90
CA THR A 260 -22.22 -25.50 -15.76
C THR A 260 -22.73 -24.06 -15.86
N GLU A 261 -24.05 -23.90 -15.99
CA GLU A 261 -24.69 -22.57 -15.97
C GLU A 261 -24.46 -21.85 -14.63
N GLU A 262 -24.53 -22.58 -13.50
CA GLU A 262 -24.27 -22.02 -12.18
C GLU A 262 -22.80 -21.56 -12.05
N GLU A 263 -21.84 -22.40 -12.45
CA GLU A 263 -20.42 -22.03 -12.43
C GLU A 263 -20.14 -20.80 -13.30
N ARG A 264 -20.76 -20.72 -14.49
CA ARG A 264 -20.71 -19.54 -15.36
C ARG A 264 -21.26 -18.30 -14.66
N TYR A 265 -22.44 -18.40 -14.06
CA TYR A 265 -23.08 -17.28 -13.37
C TYR A 265 -22.19 -16.71 -12.26
N TYR A 266 -21.64 -17.57 -11.39
CA TYR A 266 -20.77 -17.13 -10.30
C TYR A 266 -19.43 -16.56 -10.78
N ALA A 267 -18.87 -17.07 -11.87
CA ALA A 267 -17.67 -16.52 -12.50
C ALA A 267 -17.90 -15.09 -13.02
N GLU A 268 -19.00 -14.88 -13.73
CA GLU A 268 -19.35 -13.55 -14.26
C GLU A 268 -19.71 -12.57 -13.14
N LYS A 269 -20.39 -13.04 -12.09
CA LYS A 269 -20.69 -12.26 -10.88
C LYS A 269 -19.43 -11.82 -10.14
N LEU A 270 -18.38 -12.66 -10.10
CA LEU A 270 -17.09 -12.29 -9.50
C LEU A 270 -16.44 -11.12 -10.26
N VAL A 271 -16.50 -11.15 -11.59
CA VAL A 271 -16.00 -10.05 -12.42
C VAL A 271 -16.81 -8.78 -12.19
N ASP A 272 -18.13 -8.89 -12.01
CA ASP A 272 -18.98 -7.74 -11.64
C ASP A 272 -18.61 -7.13 -10.29
N ALA A 273 -18.37 -7.96 -9.26
CA ALA A 273 -18.00 -7.50 -7.93
C ALA A 273 -16.74 -6.62 -7.96
N PHE A 274 -15.79 -6.92 -8.85
CA PHE A 274 -14.57 -6.14 -9.06
C PHE A 274 -14.66 -5.10 -10.17
N ASN A 275 -15.84 -4.48 -10.33
CA ASN A 275 -16.11 -3.39 -11.26
C ASN A 275 -15.86 -3.79 -12.73
N ARG A 276 -16.37 -4.97 -13.10
CA ARG A 276 -16.34 -5.51 -14.47
C ARG A 276 -14.91 -5.67 -15.03
N HIS A 277 -13.94 -5.93 -14.14
CA HIS A 277 -12.52 -6.02 -14.47
C HIS A 277 -11.99 -7.44 -14.25
N ALA A 278 -11.83 -8.23 -15.32
CA ALA A 278 -11.53 -9.65 -15.21
C ALA A 278 -10.14 -9.94 -14.61
N TRP A 279 -9.13 -9.06 -14.77
CA TRP A 279 -7.84 -9.28 -14.10
C TRP A 279 -7.95 -9.26 -12.57
N ARG A 280 -8.80 -8.42 -11.98
CA ARG A 280 -9.01 -8.41 -10.52
C ARG A 280 -9.63 -9.72 -10.06
N ALA A 281 -10.60 -10.25 -10.81
CA ALA A 281 -11.14 -11.58 -10.55
C ALA A 281 -10.06 -12.66 -10.64
N ALA A 282 -9.17 -12.61 -11.64
CA ALA A 282 -8.04 -13.53 -11.74
C ALA A 282 -7.09 -13.42 -10.53
N TYR A 283 -6.77 -12.20 -10.08
CA TYR A 283 -5.95 -11.95 -8.89
C TYR A 283 -6.58 -12.50 -7.62
N PHE A 284 -7.90 -12.37 -7.47
CA PHE A 284 -8.62 -12.97 -6.35
C PHE A 284 -8.58 -14.49 -6.40
N ILE A 285 -8.92 -15.10 -7.55
CA ILE A 285 -8.92 -16.57 -7.74
C ILE A 285 -7.55 -17.15 -7.39
N SER A 286 -6.49 -16.56 -7.93
CA SER A 286 -5.13 -17.05 -7.76
C SER A 286 -4.63 -16.87 -6.33
N ALA A 287 -4.84 -15.72 -5.70
CA ALA A 287 -4.49 -15.48 -4.31
C ALA A 287 -5.27 -16.40 -3.35
N PHE A 288 -6.57 -16.58 -3.58
CA PHE A 288 -7.40 -17.40 -2.71
C PHE A 288 -7.05 -18.89 -2.82
N LEU A 289 -7.03 -19.46 -4.04
CA LEU A 289 -6.79 -20.90 -4.22
C LEU A 289 -5.34 -21.30 -3.91
N ASN A 290 -4.40 -20.37 -3.95
CA ASN A 290 -3.02 -20.64 -3.57
C ASN A 290 -2.85 -20.90 -2.05
N ILE A 291 -3.84 -20.53 -1.22
CA ILE A 291 -3.89 -20.90 0.22
C ILE A 291 -3.93 -22.42 0.41
N GLU A 292 -4.54 -23.14 -0.54
CA GLU A 292 -4.68 -24.59 -0.46
C GLU A 292 -3.37 -25.33 -0.70
N GLN A 293 -2.42 -24.68 -1.37
CA GLN A 293 -1.13 -25.25 -1.74
C GLN A 293 0.01 -24.67 -0.91
N THR A 294 -0.18 -23.48 -0.34
CA THR A 294 0.83 -22.76 0.42
C THR A 294 0.22 -22.08 1.63
N ASP A 295 0.90 -22.17 2.77
CA ASP A 295 0.54 -21.40 3.96
C ASP A 295 1.14 -20.01 3.89
N TYR A 296 0.30 -18.97 3.78
CA TYR A 296 0.74 -17.58 3.74
C TYR A 296 1.41 -17.12 5.04
N ARG A 297 1.09 -17.76 6.17
CA ARG A 297 1.73 -17.46 7.46
C ARG A 297 3.19 -17.92 7.52
N ASN A 298 3.58 -18.82 6.62
CA ASN A 298 4.95 -19.37 6.54
C ASN A 298 5.77 -18.70 5.41
N TRP A 299 5.38 -17.52 4.93
CA TRP A 299 6.19 -16.76 3.97
C TRP A 299 7.22 -15.95 4.75
N ASP A 300 8.48 -16.31 4.60
CA ASP A 300 9.59 -15.50 5.11
C ASP A 300 9.99 -14.42 4.08
N LYS A 301 10.93 -13.58 4.52
CA LYS A 301 11.49 -12.49 3.74
C LYS A 301 12.11 -12.96 2.43
N ASP A 302 12.93 -14.00 2.48
CA ASP A 302 13.72 -14.46 1.33
C ASP A 302 12.82 -15.05 0.25
N PHE A 303 11.86 -15.88 0.66
CA PHE A 303 10.84 -16.40 -0.22
C PHE A 303 10.00 -15.27 -0.82
N PHE A 304 9.52 -14.32 -0.01
CA PHE A 304 8.74 -13.20 -0.50
C PHE A 304 9.51 -12.35 -1.52
N ASN A 305 10.77 -12.02 -1.24
CA ASN A 305 11.61 -11.24 -2.17
C ASN A 305 11.75 -11.96 -3.51
N SER A 306 12.02 -13.26 -3.48
CA SER A 306 12.09 -14.10 -4.68
C SER A 306 10.76 -14.12 -5.44
N PHE A 307 9.63 -14.26 -4.72
CA PHE A 307 8.30 -14.18 -5.29
C PHE A 307 8.05 -12.83 -5.99
N TYR A 308 8.36 -11.73 -5.30
CA TYR A 308 8.09 -10.38 -5.77
C TYR A 308 8.92 -10.02 -7.01
N GLU A 309 10.19 -10.43 -7.07
CA GLU A 309 11.06 -10.26 -8.25
C GLU A 309 10.60 -11.09 -9.46
N ASN A 310 9.96 -12.23 -9.22
CA ASN A 310 9.43 -13.10 -10.26
C ASN A 310 7.98 -12.76 -10.66
N GLY A 311 7.37 -11.70 -10.11
CA GLY A 311 5.96 -11.34 -10.33
C GLY A 311 5.55 -11.24 -11.81
N LYS A 312 6.44 -10.76 -12.69
CA LYS A 312 6.19 -10.69 -14.15
C LYS A 312 5.94 -12.05 -14.81
N LYS A 313 6.40 -13.15 -14.21
CA LYS A 313 6.18 -14.53 -14.67
C LYS A 313 4.81 -15.07 -14.23
N LEU A 314 4.21 -14.49 -13.20
CA LEU A 314 3.00 -14.98 -12.53
C LEU A 314 1.73 -14.40 -13.12
N LYS A 315 1.46 -14.69 -14.39
CA LYS A 315 0.22 -14.27 -15.07
C LYS A 315 -1.02 -14.77 -14.31
N GLY A 316 -1.92 -13.85 -13.97
CA GLY A 316 -3.10 -14.12 -13.16
C GLY A 316 -2.90 -13.82 -11.67
N TYR A 317 -1.71 -13.42 -11.23
CA TYR A 317 -1.42 -12.91 -9.89
C TYR A 317 -1.09 -11.41 -9.98
N SER A 318 -1.25 -10.71 -8.86
CA SER A 318 -0.67 -9.38 -8.67
C SER A 318 0.24 -9.43 -7.45
N GLU A 319 1.53 -9.24 -7.70
CA GLU A 319 2.57 -9.21 -6.67
C GLU A 319 2.25 -8.15 -5.61
N LYS A 320 1.83 -6.96 -6.05
CA LYS A 320 1.47 -5.85 -5.16
C LYS A 320 0.27 -6.18 -4.28
N VAL A 321 -0.79 -6.79 -4.84
CA VAL A 321 -1.97 -7.19 -4.06
C VAL A 321 -1.58 -8.18 -2.97
N MET A 322 -0.75 -9.17 -3.33
CA MET A 322 -0.27 -10.17 -2.37
C MET A 322 0.60 -9.55 -1.28
N ALA A 323 1.54 -8.68 -1.63
CA ALA A 323 2.34 -7.96 -0.65
C ALA A 323 1.48 -7.15 0.33
N CYS A 324 0.45 -6.44 -0.17
CA CYS A 324 -0.44 -5.67 0.69
C CYS A 324 -1.22 -6.53 1.69
N PHE A 325 -1.82 -7.64 1.25
CA PHE A 325 -2.59 -8.48 2.18
C PHE A 325 -1.68 -9.28 3.12
N LEU A 326 -0.50 -9.71 2.69
CA LEU A 326 0.47 -10.39 3.56
C LEU A 326 0.98 -9.44 4.66
N GLN A 327 1.25 -8.18 4.31
CA GLN A 327 1.66 -7.18 5.29
C GLN A 327 0.51 -6.80 6.24
N GLN A 328 -0.69 -6.45 5.73
CA GLN A 328 -1.75 -5.82 6.54
C GLN A 328 -2.84 -6.78 7.01
N GLY A 329 -2.97 -7.94 6.37
CA GLY A 329 -3.91 -9.01 6.72
C GLY A 329 -3.26 -10.16 7.50
N PHE A 330 -1.96 -10.42 7.27
CA PHE A 330 -1.19 -11.44 8.00
C PHE A 330 -0.17 -10.85 8.98
N ALA A 331 -0.07 -9.51 9.07
CA ALA A 331 0.88 -8.80 9.93
C ALA A 331 2.34 -9.24 9.73
N ASN A 332 2.72 -9.60 8.50
CA ASN A 332 4.09 -9.99 8.20
C ASN A 332 4.97 -8.74 8.10
N GLU A 333 5.83 -8.56 9.10
CA GLU A 333 6.67 -7.37 9.24
C GLU A 333 7.85 -7.30 8.27
N GLU A 334 8.23 -8.40 7.62
CA GLU A 334 9.31 -8.40 6.62
C GLU A 334 8.79 -8.21 5.18
N ILE A 335 7.48 -8.19 4.98
CA ILE A 335 6.87 -8.03 3.66
C ILE A 335 6.54 -6.57 3.39
N VAL A 336 6.93 -6.09 2.20
CA VAL A 336 6.75 -4.70 1.78
C VAL A 336 6.05 -4.58 0.42
N PRO A 337 4.89 -3.92 0.33
CA PRO A 337 4.31 -3.54 -0.94
C PRO A 337 5.04 -2.32 -1.52
N ILE A 338 5.88 -2.55 -2.52
CA ILE A 338 6.57 -1.45 -3.22
C ILE A 338 5.65 -0.84 -4.28
N ASP A 339 5.25 0.39 -4.04
CA ASP A 339 4.68 1.28 -5.05
C ASP A 339 5.67 2.40 -5.43
N THR A 340 5.25 3.31 -6.31
CA THR A 340 6.09 4.42 -6.77
C THR A 340 6.61 5.30 -5.62
N TRP A 341 5.88 5.43 -4.51
CA TRP A 341 6.32 6.25 -3.38
C TRP A 341 7.39 5.54 -2.57
N ILE A 342 7.23 4.25 -2.31
CA ILE A 342 8.26 3.45 -1.65
C ILE A 342 9.52 3.38 -2.53
N GLU A 343 9.34 3.12 -3.83
CA GLU A 343 10.44 3.04 -4.80
C GLU A 343 11.27 4.33 -4.84
N THR A 344 10.59 5.45 -5.02
CA THR A 344 11.27 6.74 -5.15
C THR A 344 11.83 7.24 -3.82
N PHE A 345 11.30 6.76 -2.69
CA PHE A 345 11.87 7.08 -1.38
C PHE A 345 13.22 6.39 -1.18
N TYR A 346 13.31 5.09 -1.47
CA TYR A 346 14.61 4.44 -1.32
C TYR A 346 15.60 4.91 -2.38
N GLN A 347 15.16 5.21 -3.60
CA GLN A 347 16.04 5.73 -4.66
C GLN A 347 16.57 7.15 -4.38
N PHE A 348 15.72 8.04 -3.87
CA PHE A 348 16.09 9.46 -3.75
C PHE A 348 16.58 9.81 -2.34
N PRO A 349 15.75 9.87 -1.28
CA PRO A 349 16.22 10.11 0.08
C PRO A 349 17.30 9.16 0.59
N LEU A 350 17.15 7.85 0.33
CA LEU A 350 18.09 6.84 0.83
C LEU A 350 19.25 6.57 -0.11
N GLY A 351 19.21 7.00 -1.38
CA GLY A 351 20.30 6.78 -2.33
C GLY A 351 20.51 5.32 -2.74
N ILE A 352 19.51 4.46 -2.54
CA ILE A 352 19.57 3.02 -2.85
C ILE A 352 19.13 2.80 -4.29
N GLU A 353 19.99 2.25 -5.14
CA GLU A 353 19.70 2.15 -6.58
C GLU A 353 18.72 1.02 -6.90
N THR A 354 18.86 -0.10 -6.19
CA THR A 354 18.15 -1.34 -6.50
C THR A 354 17.24 -1.77 -5.37
N ARG A 355 16.15 -2.43 -5.76
CA ARG A 355 15.21 -3.00 -4.82
C ARG A 355 15.83 -4.12 -3.96
N SER A 356 16.71 -4.94 -4.53
CA SER A 356 17.43 -5.99 -3.78
C SER A 356 18.27 -5.39 -2.66
N GLU A 357 19.02 -4.33 -2.97
CA GLU A 357 19.81 -3.60 -1.98
C GLU A 357 18.91 -3.04 -0.86
N PHE A 358 17.74 -2.49 -1.21
CA PHE A 358 16.76 -2.03 -0.22
C PHE A 358 16.33 -3.16 0.73
N TYR A 359 16.05 -4.35 0.21
CA TYR A 359 15.67 -5.51 1.02
C TYR A 359 16.77 -5.98 1.98
N ASP A 360 18.02 -5.99 1.50
CA ASP A 360 19.16 -6.47 2.28
C ASP A 360 19.61 -5.45 3.34
N THR A 361 19.38 -4.17 3.05
CA THR A 361 19.76 -3.03 3.89
C THR A 361 18.93 -2.93 5.17
N PHE A 362 17.64 -3.28 5.11
CA PHE A 362 16.71 -3.05 6.23
C PHE A 362 16.05 -4.34 6.71
N ASN A 363 15.69 -4.40 8.00
CA ASN A 363 14.76 -5.38 8.56
C ASN A 363 13.42 -4.71 8.88
N MET A 364 12.41 -5.53 9.19
CA MET A 364 11.03 -5.09 9.45
C MET A 364 10.51 -4.16 8.33
N LEU A 365 10.72 -4.58 7.07
CA LEU A 365 10.41 -3.79 5.88
C LEU A 365 8.95 -3.30 5.84
N GLY A 366 8.01 -4.08 6.36
CA GLY A 366 6.61 -3.71 6.47
C GLY A 366 6.36 -2.57 7.47
N LYS A 367 7.16 -2.47 8.54
CA LYS A 367 7.09 -1.35 9.49
C LYS A 367 7.78 -0.10 8.92
N LEU A 368 8.93 -0.29 8.27
CA LEU A 368 9.63 0.81 7.58
C LEU A 368 8.76 1.40 6.46
N GLU A 369 8.09 0.56 5.67
CA GLU A 369 7.14 0.97 4.65
C GLU A 369 6.09 1.91 5.21
N ARG A 370 5.54 1.62 6.39
CA ARG A 370 4.50 2.45 7.00
C ARG A 370 4.98 3.88 7.26
N VAL A 371 6.22 4.05 7.73
CA VAL A 371 6.82 5.38 7.95
C VAL A 371 7.04 6.11 6.62
N ILE A 372 7.62 5.42 5.64
CA ILE A 372 7.86 5.98 4.31
C ILE A 372 6.53 6.42 3.68
N TRP A 373 5.54 5.54 3.70
CA TRP A 373 4.23 5.78 3.12
C TRP A 373 3.52 6.96 3.77
N LEU A 374 3.50 7.04 5.10
CA LEU A 374 2.89 8.18 5.81
C LEU A 374 3.60 9.49 5.45
N ALA A 375 4.94 9.49 5.41
CA ALA A 375 5.70 10.68 5.02
C ALA A 375 5.37 11.12 3.59
N SER A 376 5.39 10.20 2.63
CA SER A 376 5.11 10.50 1.22
C SER A 376 3.65 10.91 0.99
N GLN A 377 2.67 10.28 1.65
CA GLN A 377 1.26 10.69 1.53
C GLN A 377 0.98 12.04 2.21
N SER A 378 1.53 12.28 3.39
CA SER A 378 1.41 13.57 4.08
C SER A 378 2.01 14.70 3.25
N ASN A 379 3.14 14.42 2.59
CA ASN A 379 3.76 15.34 1.66
C ASN A 379 2.85 15.64 0.44
N LYS A 380 2.27 14.60 -0.16
CA LYS A 380 1.36 14.71 -1.33
C LYS A 380 0.07 15.46 -1.01
N THR A 381 -0.46 15.29 0.20
CA THR A 381 -1.69 15.93 0.66
C THR A 381 -1.46 17.31 1.28
N ASN A 382 -0.23 17.85 1.16
CA ASN A 382 0.16 19.17 1.66
C ASN A 382 -0.09 19.34 3.17
N MET A 383 0.11 18.28 3.96
CA MET A 383 0.12 18.43 5.41
C MET A 383 1.24 19.38 5.81
N LYS A 384 0.89 20.41 6.59
CA LYS A 384 1.78 21.55 6.93
C LYS A 384 3.19 21.12 7.36
N ASN A 385 3.29 20.09 8.20
CA ASN A 385 4.58 19.62 8.72
C ASN A 385 5.45 18.92 7.65
N PHE A 386 4.87 18.44 6.54
CA PHE A 386 5.57 17.67 5.51
C PHE A 386 5.82 18.47 4.22
N TYR A 387 5.46 19.75 4.21
CA TYR A 387 5.46 20.55 2.98
C TYR A 387 6.87 20.74 2.40
N ASP A 388 7.86 20.89 3.28
CA ASP A 388 9.25 21.26 2.94
C ASP A 388 10.24 20.08 3.01
N ILE A 389 9.75 18.85 3.02
CA ILE A 389 10.59 17.65 2.96
C ILE A 389 10.35 16.88 1.66
N LEU A 390 11.20 15.89 1.35
CA LEU A 390 11.01 14.92 0.26
C LEU A 390 10.65 15.55 -1.11
N TRP A 391 11.17 16.75 -1.40
CA TRP A 391 10.90 17.46 -2.66
C TRP A 391 11.19 16.62 -3.89
N CYS A 392 12.23 15.78 -3.83
CA CYS A 392 12.64 14.83 -4.86
C CYS A 392 11.53 13.84 -5.29
N GLN A 393 10.56 13.56 -4.42
CA GLN A 393 9.44 12.65 -4.72
C GLN A 393 8.24 13.35 -5.36
N ARG A 394 8.30 14.66 -5.63
CA ARG A 394 7.22 15.41 -6.29
C ARG A 394 7.54 15.64 -7.78
N TYR A 395 6.51 15.95 -8.56
CA TYR A 395 6.68 16.47 -9.93
C TYR A 395 7.21 17.91 -9.87
N GLY A 396 8.22 18.21 -10.69
CA GLY A 396 8.86 19.53 -10.76
C GLY A 396 8.46 20.38 -11.96
N THR A 397 7.65 19.81 -12.85
CA THR A 397 7.19 20.44 -14.10
C THR A 397 5.78 19.96 -14.43
N ILE A 398 5.16 20.59 -15.45
CA ILE A 398 3.89 20.15 -16.01
C ILE A 398 4.15 19.14 -17.14
N GLY A 399 3.45 17.99 -17.09
CA GLY A 399 3.27 17.13 -18.26
C GLY A 399 4.41 16.17 -18.62
N ASN A 400 5.58 16.24 -17.97
CA ASN A 400 6.69 15.31 -18.28
C ASN A 400 6.54 13.90 -17.64
N GLY A 401 5.65 13.75 -16.65
CA GLY A 401 5.41 12.50 -15.94
C GLY A 401 6.58 11.98 -15.10
N LYS A 402 7.63 12.78 -14.87
CA LYS A 402 8.83 12.41 -14.11
C LYS A 402 8.90 13.17 -12.78
N LEU A 403 9.23 12.45 -11.70
CA LEU A 403 9.53 13.07 -10.42
C LEU A 403 10.87 13.81 -10.49
N ARG A 404 11.02 14.86 -9.66
CA ARG A 404 12.20 15.74 -9.63
C ARG A 404 13.52 15.00 -9.47
N GLY A 405 13.53 13.92 -8.67
CA GLY A 405 14.74 13.28 -8.21
C GLY A 405 15.57 14.17 -7.28
N VAL A 406 16.72 13.68 -6.85
CA VAL A 406 17.72 14.49 -6.14
C VAL A 406 18.31 15.50 -7.14
N ASN A 407 18.18 16.80 -6.85
CA ASN A 407 18.72 17.86 -7.70
C ASN A 407 19.05 19.12 -6.88
N PRO A 408 19.95 20.01 -7.37
CA PRO A 408 20.46 21.13 -6.59
C PRO A 408 19.39 22.09 -6.04
N ILE A 409 18.36 22.40 -6.84
CA ILE A 409 17.31 23.36 -6.44
C ILE A 409 16.39 22.72 -5.39
N ALA A 410 15.79 21.57 -5.69
CA ALA A 410 14.89 20.87 -4.77
C ALA A 410 15.55 20.57 -3.41
N CYS A 411 16.80 20.11 -3.45
CA CYS A 411 17.53 19.73 -2.24
C CYS A 411 17.90 20.93 -1.37
N SER A 412 18.14 22.11 -1.96
CA SER A 412 18.45 23.31 -1.18
C SER A 412 17.28 23.78 -0.29
N LEU A 413 16.04 23.57 -0.77
CA LEU A 413 14.79 23.89 -0.07
C LEU A 413 14.34 22.79 0.91
N CYS A 414 14.91 21.59 0.81
CA CYS A 414 14.49 20.45 1.61
C CYS A 414 15.04 20.52 3.05
N GLN A 415 14.16 20.36 4.05
CA GLN A 415 14.56 20.36 5.46
C GLN A 415 15.33 19.09 5.88
N LEU A 416 15.26 18.00 5.08
CA LEU A 416 16.03 16.77 5.33
C LEU A 416 17.46 16.81 4.76
N LYS A 417 17.88 17.92 4.11
CA LYS A 417 19.13 17.99 3.34
C LYS A 417 20.39 17.62 4.13
N SER A 418 20.45 17.93 5.42
CA SER A 418 21.63 17.66 6.26
C SER A 418 21.86 16.18 6.56
N THR A 419 20.82 15.35 6.46
CA THR A 419 20.90 13.90 6.73
C THR A 419 20.59 13.05 5.51
N CYS A 420 20.16 13.65 4.40
CA CYS A 420 19.76 12.95 3.18
C CYS A 420 20.94 12.20 2.55
N VAL A 421 20.82 10.88 2.44
CA VAL A 421 21.87 10.01 1.90
C VAL A 421 22.03 10.24 0.40
N GLY A 422 20.93 10.22 -0.35
CA GLY A 422 21.02 10.43 -1.80
C GLY A 422 21.46 11.83 -2.21
N LEU A 423 21.32 12.86 -1.36
CA LEU A 423 21.98 14.15 -1.59
C LEU A 423 23.49 14.04 -1.31
N SER A 424 23.87 13.41 -0.20
CA SER A 424 25.26 13.23 0.21
C SER A 424 26.08 12.51 -0.87
N ASP A 425 25.49 11.50 -1.50
CA ASP A 425 26.13 10.72 -2.56
C ASP A 425 26.33 11.52 -3.86
N ARG A 426 25.64 12.65 -4.00
CA ARG A 426 25.68 13.52 -5.19
C ARG A 426 26.35 14.87 -4.94
N LEU A 427 26.98 15.08 -3.78
CA LEU A 427 27.67 16.34 -3.46
C LEU A 427 28.87 16.64 -4.38
N ASN A 428 29.37 15.63 -5.10
CA ASN A 428 30.47 15.79 -6.05
C ASN A 428 30.00 15.90 -7.52
N ASP A 429 28.69 15.85 -7.76
CA ASP A 429 28.13 16.01 -9.10
C ASP A 429 28.38 17.42 -9.61
N LYS A 430 28.88 17.56 -10.83
CA LYS A 430 29.11 18.88 -11.41
C LYS A 430 27.82 19.48 -11.97
N VAL A 431 27.64 20.77 -11.74
CA VAL A 431 26.48 21.56 -12.18
C VAL A 431 26.97 22.69 -13.09
N LEU A 432 26.43 22.76 -14.31
CA LEU A 432 26.61 23.91 -15.20
C LEU A 432 25.58 24.99 -14.84
N LEU A 433 26.05 26.13 -14.36
CA LEU A 433 25.28 27.35 -14.12
C LEU A 433 25.25 28.21 -15.38
N SER A 434 24.08 28.71 -15.78
CA SER A 434 24.01 29.68 -16.86
C SER A 434 22.83 30.63 -16.75
N SER A 435 23.08 31.91 -17.00
CA SER A 435 22.04 32.95 -17.13
C SER A 435 21.70 33.26 -18.59
N THR A 436 22.43 32.67 -19.55
CA THR A 436 22.34 33.03 -20.98
C THR A 436 21.97 31.84 -21.86
N LEU A 437 22.26 30.62 -21.41
CA LEU A 437 21.93 29.39 -22.14
C LEU A 437 20.41 29.19 -22.19
N LYS A 438 19.93 28.74 -23.34
CA LYS A 438 18.53 28.35 -23.56
C LYS A 438 18.44 26.86 -23.88
N PRO A 439 17.32 26.19 -23.58
CA PRO A 439 17.16 24.76 -23.82
C PRO A 439 17.44 24.33 -25.27
N GLU A 440 17.00 25.14 -26.24
CA GLU A 440 17.27 24.95 -27.67
C GLU A 440 18.76 24.96 -28.04
N ASN A 441 19.65 25.43 -27.16
CA ASN A 441 21.08 25.57 -27.41
C ASN A 441 21.92 24.55 -26.62
N PHE A 442 21.32 23.59 -25.91
CA PHE A 442 22.09 22.63 -25.11
C PHE A 442 23.05 21.76 -25.94
N ASP A 443 22.75 21.53 -27.22
CA ASP A 443 23.64 20.81 -28.13
C ASP A 443 24.93 21.58 -28.47
N THR A 444 24.97 22.88 -28.17
CA THR A 444 26.17 23.72 -28.35
C THR A 444 27.16 23.60 -27.20
N ILE A 445 26.78 22.96 -26.08
CA ILE A 445 27.67 22.76 -24.93
C ILE A 445 28.82 21.84 -25.38
N PRO A 446 30.09 22.23 -25.15
CA PRO A 446 31.23 21.40 -25.50
C PRO A 446 31.09 19.99 -24.92
N LYS A 447 31.31 18.96 -25.74
CA LYS A 447 31.14 17.55 -25.34
C LYS A 447 31.89 17.19 -24.07
N THR A 448 33.12 17.69 -23.91
CA THR A 448 33.94 17.50 -22.70
C THR A 448 33.28 18.05 -21.43
N THR A 449 32.52 19.14 -21.54
CA THR A 449 31.75 19.70 -20.42
C THR A 449 30.46 18.92 -20.22
N SER A 450 29.72 18.67 -21.30
CA SER A 450 28.44 17.94 -21.27
C SER A 450 28.57 16.54 -20.68
N ASP A 451 29.67 15.83 -20.97
CA ASP A 451 29.97 14.50 -20.41
C ASP A 451 30.47 14.53 -18.96
N ALA A 452 30.86 15.71 -18.45
CA ALA A 452 31.39 15.88 -17.10
C ALA A 452 30.36 16.43 -16.08
N ILE A 453 29.20 16.91 -16.55
CA ILE A 453 28.16 17.50 -15.70
C ILE A 453 26.98 16.55 -15.52
N ALA A 454 26.37 16.58 -14.33
CA ALA A 454 25.13 15.86 -14.05
C ALA A 454 23.89 16.74 -14.27
N PHE A 455 24.05 18.07 -14.11
CA PHE A 455 22.94 19.02 -14.14
C PHE A 455 23.28 20.28 -14.93
N ILE A 456 22.28 20.84 -15.60
CA ILE A 456 22.28 22.23 -16.07
C ILE A 456 21.29 23.02 -15.23
N CYS A 457 21.74 24.09 -14.60
CA CYS A 457 20.94 24.98 -13.78
C CYS A 457 20.86 26.37 -14.42
N LEU A 458 19.68 26.73 -14.91
CA LEU A 458 19.44 28.05 -15.48
C LEU A 458 19.11 29.05 -14.37
N LEU A 459 19.71 30.24 -14.47
CA LEU A 459 19.64 31.30 -13.48
C LEU A 459 18.88 32.52 -14.02
N GLU A 460 18.14 33.20 -13.14
CA GLU A 460 17.59 34.54 -13.37
C GLU A 460 18.07 35.47 -12.26
N ASN A 461 18.77 36.57 -12.60
CA ASN A 461 19.40 37.45 -11.61
C ASN A 461 20.27 36.69 -10.59
N ASN A 462 21.06 35.72 -11.06
CA ASN A 462 21.87 34.80 -10.26
C ASN A 462 21.09 33.87 -9.31
N VAL A 463 19.76 33.85 -9.37
CA VAL A 463 18.91 32.92 -8.61
C VAL A 463 18.64 31.67 -9.45
N PRO A 464 18.87 30.45 -8.92
CA PRO A 464 18.51 29.21 -9.60
C PRO A 464 17.01 29.10 -9.86
N LYS A 465 16.62 28.87 -11.13
CA LYS A 465 15.20 28.79 -11.52
C LYS A 465 14.81 27.48 -12.17
N LYS A 466 15.68 26.87 -12.97
CA LYS A 466 15.36 25.64 -13.70
C LYS A 466 16.52 24.66 -13.66
N VAL A 467 16.24 23.39 -13.40
CA VAL A 467 17.24 22.31 -13.46
C VAL A 467 16.87 21.29 -14.52
N TYR A 468 17.87 20.95 -15.32
CA TYR A 468 17.82 19.89 -16.31
C TYR A 468 18.77 18.77 -15.92
N VAL A 469 18.35 17.54 -16.22
CA VAL A 469 19.15 16.33 -16.02
C VAL A 469 19.27 15.58 -17.35
N ARG A 470 20.40 14.92 -17.55
CA ARG A 470 20.66 14.14 -18.76
C ARG A 470 19.98 12.78 -18.68
N SER A 471 19.34 12.37 -19.77
CA SER A 471 18.80 11.01 -19.95
C SER A 471 19.12 10.55 -21.36
N GLY A 472 20.11 9.67 -21.49
CA GLY A 472 20.68 9.32 -22.78
C GLY A 472 21.45 10.50 -23.37
N GLN A 473 21.10 10.93 -24.58
CA GLN A 473 21.75 12.05 -25.27
C GLN A 473 21.06 13.39 -25.04
N GLU A 474 19.86 13.40 -24.45
CA GLU A 474 19.03 14.60 -24.31
C GLU A 474 19.00 15.11 -22.86
N TRP A 475 18.78 16.41 -22.72
CA TRP A 475 18.60 17.12 -21.45
C TRP A 475 17.12 17.40 -21.23
N TYR A 476 16.59 17.04 -20.06
CA TYR A 476 15.17 17.20 -19.75
C TYR A 476 14.99 18.07 -18.51
N LEU A 477 14.04 18.99 -18.58
CA LEU A 477 13.63 19.80 -17.43
C LEU A 477 13.02 18.87 -16.37
N THR A 478 13.64 18.84 -15.20
CA THR A 478 13.18 18.02 -14.06
C THR A 478 12.58 18.86 -12.95
N ASP A 479 12.99 20.13 -12.84
CA ASP A 479 12.47 21.02 -11.81
C ASP A 479 12.50 22.50 -12.22
N GLU A 480 11.33 23.13 -12.21
CA GLU A 480 11.17 24.59 -12.27
C GLU A 480 10.28 25.11 -11.15
N PHE A 481 9.38 24.27 -10.62
CA PHE A 481 8.48 24.64 -9.53
C PHE A 481 9.23 25.01 -8.25
N SER A 482 10.33 24.30 -7.93
CA SER A 482 11.18 24.70 -6.81
C SER A 482 11.85 26.06 -7.06
N GLY A 483 12.19 26.37 -8.31
CA GLY A 483 12.74 27.67 -8.70
C GLY A 483 11.75 28.83 -8.57
N TYR A 484 10.44 28.57 -8.67
CA TYR A 484 9.42 29.59 -8.40
C TYR A 484 9.39 30.02 -6.93
N LEU A 485 9.82 29.15 -6.01
CA LEU A 485 9.90 29.43 -4.58
C LEU A 485 11.20 30.15 -4.19
N MET A 486 12.24 30.08 -5.03
CA MET A 486 13.50 30.74 -4.77
C MET A 486 13.42 32.25 -5.02
N THR A 487 13.72 33.03 -3.99
CA THR A 487 13.80 34.49 -4.02
C THR A 487 15.25 34.97 -4.17
N SER A 488 15.48 36.28 -4.11
CA SER A 488 16.83 36.88 -4.10
C SER A 488 17.71 36.39 -2.95
N GLU A 489 17.14 35.84 -1.88
CA GLU A 489 17.89 35.25 -0.77
C GLU A 489 18.69 34.02 -1.19
N TYR A 490 18.30 33.37 -2.29
CA TYR A 490 18.98 32.22 -2.88
C TYR A 490 19.94 32.62 -4.00
N SER A 491 20.23 33.91 -4.18
CA SER A 491 21.16 34.39 -5.20
C SER A 491 22.55 33.80 -4.96
N LEU A 492 23.12 33.20 -6.00
CA LEU A 492 24.50 32.74 -5.98
C LEU A 492 25.46 33.94 -6.04
N PRO A 493 26.62 33.89 -5.37
CA PRO A 493 27.65 34.90 -5.52
C PRO A 493 28.12 35.00 -6.97
N THR A 494 28.38 36.22 -7.45
CA THR A 494 28.89 36.44 -8.82
C THR A 494 30.15 35.64 -9.11
N THR A 495 31.03 35.47 -8.11
CA THR A 495 32.25 34.66 -8.21
C THR A 495 31.96 33.17 -8.44
N THR A 496 30.84 32.66 -7.94
CA THR A 496 30.39 31.28 -8.18
C THR A 496 29.81 31.15 -9.59
N VAL A 497 28.99 32.10 -10.02
CA VAL A 497 28.39 32.11 -11.36
C VAL A 497 29.45 32.18 -12.46
N LEU A 498 30.51 32.98 -12.26
CA LEU A 498 31.62 33.12 -13.21
C LEU A 498 32.45 31.85 -13.42
N LYS A 499 32.36 30.85 -12.53
CA LYS A 499 33.03 29.56 -12.73
C LYS A 499 32.34 28.72 -13.80
N GLU A 500 31.09 29.03 -14.11
CA GLU A 500 30.16 28.30 -14.99
C GLU A 500 29.88 26.87 -14.53
N VAL A 501 30.91 26.05 -14.29
CA VAL A 501 30.79 24.71 -13.73
C VAL A 501 31.20 24.71 -12.26
N ILE A 502 30.29 24.28 -11.40
CA ILE A 502 30.52 24.12 -9.96
C ILE A 502 30.35 22.66 -9.53
N THR A 503 30.76 22.37 -8.30
CA THR A 503 30.50 21.11 -7.60
C THR A 503 29.57 21.41 -6.44
#